data_AF-A0AAV5SWD4-F1
#
_entry.id   AF-A0AAV5SWD4-F1
#
_cell.length_a   1.000
_cell.length_b   1.000
_cell.length_c   1.000
_cell.angle_alpha   90.00
_cell.angle_beta   90.00
_cell.angle_gamma   90.00
#
_symmetry.space_group_name_H-M   'P 1'
#
loop_
_entity.id
_entity.type
_entity.pdbx_description
1 polymer ?
#
loop_
_entity_poly.entity_id
_entity_poly.type
_entity_poly.pdbx_seq_one_letter_code
_entity_poly.pdbx_strand_id
1 'polypeptide(L)'
;HFCAQKIFPDDNRIFISYTTTLSPDTVDVYLSDYTHKNNIAEAASTIRNNLDTLVGSSKRTMRRIDPTDEELLVLLALSFWNTETHLAHGLNRSDTPSGDDRLSLIASSNRTAIMQEIHAYYSSKGVTDYATRIGDLFCLLVTTEKVSSLIVEDIELLRLMDVNHQPRF
;
A
#
# COMPACT_ATOMS: atom_id res chain seq x y z
N HIS A 1 -3.42 14.42 -14.40
CA HIS A 1 -3.04 15.42 -13.36
C HIS A 1 -3.81 14.99 -12.12
N PHE A 2 -3.10 14.44 -11.13
CA PHE A 2 -3.65 13.51 -10.13
C PHE A 2 -4.93 14.01 -9.44
N CYS A 3 -6.00 13.22 -9.57
CA CYS A 3 -7.33 13.58 -9.14
C CYS A 3 -7.45 13.74 -7.62
N ALA A 4 -6.71 12.97 -6.80
CA ALA A 4 -6.91 13.05 -5.35
C ALA A 4 -6.39 14.37 -4.72
N GLN A 5 -5.41 15.05 -5.32
CA GLN A 5 -4.99 16.38 -4.84
C GLN A 5 -5.98 17.48 -5.24
N LYS A 6 -6.70 17.32 -6.36
CA LYS A 6 -7.79 18.23 -6.75
C LYS A 6 -9.06 17.98 -5.95
N ILE A 7 -9.38 16.72 -5.67
CA ILE A 7 -10.60 16.32 -4.97
C ILE A 7 -10.43 16.52 -3.45
N PHE A 8 -9.22 16.36 -2.93
CA PHE A 8 -8.92 16.40 -1.50
C PHE A 8 -7.66 17.22 -1.17
N PRO A 9 -7.63 18.53 -1.50
CA PRO A 9 -6.44 19.37 -1.30
C PRO A 9 -6.01 19.49 0.17
N ASP A 10 -6.98 19.48 1.10
CA ASP A 10 -6.79 19.66 2.54
C ASP A 10 -7.16 18.41 3.38
N ASP A 11 -7.47 17.29 2.73
CA ASP A 11 -7.85 16.06 3.45
C ASP A 11 -6.60 15.27 3.83
N ASN A 12 -6.44 14.89 5.10
CA ASN A 12 -5.37 14.02 5.59
C ASN A 12 -5.53 12.54 5.21
N ARG A 13 -6.44 12.23 4.29
CA ARG A 13 -6.56 10.90 3.69
C ARG A 13 -5.38 10.53 2.80
N ILE A 14 -5.02 9.25 2.86
CA ILE A 14 -4.18 8.57 1.88
C ILE A 14 -4.88 7.34 1.33
N PHE A 15 -4.53 6.95 0.11
CA PHE A 15 -4.88 5.64 -0.44
C PHE A 15 -3.94 4.60 0.14
N ILE A 16 -4.51 3.58 0.78
CA ILE A 16 -3.76 2.45 1.34
C ILE A 16 -4.01 1.16 0.55
N SER A 17 -5.10 1.10 -0.21
CA SER A 17 -5.40 0.03 -1.15
C SER A 17 -6.32 0.55 -2.28
N TYR A 18 -6.64 -0.32 -3.23
CA TYR A 18 -7.61 -0.05 -4.32
C TYR A 18 -8.99 0.39 -3.83
N THR A 19 -9.39 -0.06 -2.64
CA THR A 19 -10.75 0.13 -2.12
C THR A 19 -10.77 0.89 -0.81
N THR A 20 -9.61 1.24 -0.26
CA THR A 20 -9.52 1.78 1.09
C THR A 20 -8.66 3.04 1.14
N THR A 21 -9.25 4.07 1.73
CA THR A 21 -8.54 5.28 2.15
C THR A 21 -8.45 5.32 3.66
N LEU A 22 -7.38 5.88 4.19
CA LEU A 22 -7.15 6.00 5.62
C LEU A 22 -6.92 7.45 6.02
N SER A 23 -7.53 7.90 7.11
CA SER A 23 -7.30 9.22 7.72
C SER A 23 -6.99 9.08 9.21
N PRO A 24 -6.05 9.87 9.76
CA PRO A 24 -5.86 10.02 11.20
C PRO A 24 -7.15 10.37 11.95
N ASP A 25 -8.07 11.09 11.30
CA ASP A 25 -9.36 11.50 11.90
C ASP A 25 -10.34 10.34 12.10
N THR A 26 -10.12 9.21 11.41
CA THR A 26 -10.99 8.03 11.51
C THR A 26 -10.61 7.08 12.66
N VAL A 27 -9.49 7.34 13.35
CA VAL A 27 -8.98 6.47 14.42
C VAL A 27 -9.95 6.37 15.59
N ASP A 28 -10.54 7.49 16.03
CA ASP A 28 -11.46 7.46 17.18
C ASP A 28 -12.76 6.73 16.86
N VAL A 29 -13.23 6.84 15.61
CA VAL A 29 -14.40 6.10 15.10
C VAL A 29 -14.09 4.62 14.96
N TYR A 30 -12.91 4.27 14.46
CA TYR A 30 -12.47 2.87 14.39
C TYR A 30 -12.37 2.25 15.79
N LEU A 31 -11.86 3.02 16.76
CA LEU A 31 -11.66 2.53 18.11
C LEU A 31 -12.92 2.57 19.00
N SER A 32 -14.00 3.24 18.56
CA SER A 32 -15.23 3.34 19.36
C SER A 32 -15.97 2.02 19.52
N ASP A 33 -15.73 1.07 18.61
CA ASP A 33 -16.38 -0.24 18.59
C ASP A 33 -15.75 -1.24 19.58
N TYR A 34 -14.62 -0.91 20.22
CA TYR A 34 -13.95 -1.79 21.17
C TYR A 34 -14.53 -1.69 22.59
N THR A 35 -14.87 -2.85 23.14
CA THR A 35 -15.55 -3.00 24.44
C THR A 35 -14.61 -2.87 25.64
N HIS A 36 -13.31 -3.12 25.46
CA HIS A 36 -12.29 -3.04 26.52
C HIS A 36 -11.54 -1.71 26.45
N LYS A 37 -11.85 -0.81 27.39
CA LYS A 37 -11.30 0.55 27.43
C LYS A 37 -9.88 0.67 27.97
N ASN A 38 -9.28 -0.44 28.41
CA ASN A 38 -7.91 -0.42 28.89
C ASN A 38 -7.01 -0.12 27.68
N ASN A 39 -6.16 0.89 27.80
CA ASN A 39 -5.19 1.30 26.78
C ASN A 39 -5.75 1.90 25.47
N ILE A 40 -7.07 2.09 25.31
CA ILE A 40 -7.64 2.71 24.08
C ILE A 40 -7.04 4.10 23.81
N ALA A 41 -6.87 4.93 24.84
CA ALA A 41 -6.31 6.27 24.67
C ALA A 41 -4.85 6.25 24.18
N GLU A 42 -4.05 5.31 24.70
CA GLU A 42 -2.66 5.13 24.31
C GLU A 42 -2.55 4.54 22.90
N ALA A 43 -3.38 3.55 22.58
CA ALA A 43 -3.51 2.98 21.25
C ALA A 43 -3.94 4.02 20.21
N ALA A 44 -4.97 4.83 20.51
CA ALA A 44 -5.44 5.92 19.65
C ALA A 44 -4.33 6.94 19.39
N SER A 45 -3.59 7.33 20.43
CA SER A 45 -2.46 8.25 20.29
C SER A 45 -1.35 7.66 19.42
N THR A 46 -1.02 6.38 19.60
CA THR A 46 0.06 5.70 18.88
C THR A 46 -0.27 5.57 17.40
N ILE A 47 -1.47 5.06 17.08
CA ILE A 47 -1.94 4.92 15.70
C ILE A 47 -2.03 6.29 15.03
N ARG A 48 -2.56 7.32 15.70
CA ARG A 48 -2.64 8.65 15.11
C ARG A 48 -1.26 9.21 14.75
N ASN A 49 -0.28 9.09 15.66
CA ASN A 49 1.09 9.53 15.39
C ASN A 49 1.74 8.77 14.22
N ASN A 50 1.50 7.46 14.14
CA ASN A 50 1.99 6.62 13.05
C ASN A 50 1.34 7.04 11.72
N LEU A 51 0.01 7.21 11.71
CA LEU A 51 -0.73 7.66 10.54
C LEU A 51 -0.34 9.06 10.07
N ASP A 52 -0.17 10.03 10.96
CA ASP A 52 0.26 11.38 10.59
C ASP A 52 1.64 11.36 9.91
N THR A 53 2.57 10.58 10.47
CA THR A 53 3.92 10.41 9.91
C THR A 53 3.86 9.75 8.53
N LEU A 54 3.02 8.72 8.39
CA LEU A 54 2.83 7.97 7.14
C LEU A 54 2.17 8.82 6.06
N VAL A 55 1.05 9.47 6.39
CA VAL A 55 0.30 10.37 5.50
C VAL A 55 1.23 11.47 4.98
N GLY A 56 1.99 12.11 5.87
CA GLY A 56 2.93 13.15 5.50
C GLY A 56 4.03 12.66 4.56
N SER A 57 4.61 11.48 4.84
CA SER A 57 5.63 10.88 3.98
C SER A 57 5.09 10.51 2.59
N SER A 58 3.97 9.80 2.53
CA SER A 58 3.34 9.35 1.28
C SER A 58 2.92 10.51 0.40
N LYS A 59 2.29 11.55 0.98
CA LYS A 59 1.92 12.76 0.23
C LYS A 59 3.13 13.49 -0.34
N ARG A 60 4.25 13.58 0.41
CA ARG A 60 5.48 14.18 -0.09
C ARG A 60 6.05 13.40 -1.27
N THR A 61 6.11 12.07 -1.17
CA THR A 61 6.61 11.22 -2.26
C THR A 61 5.71 11.29 -3.50
N MET A 62 4.38 11.23 -3.31
CA MET A 62 3.39 11.38 -4.39
C MET A 62 3.51 12.74 -5.08
N ARG A 63 3.65 13.85 -4.33
CA ARG A 63 3.85 15.20 -4.88
C ARG A 63 5.17 15.36 -5.63
N ARG A 64 6.23 14.73 -5.12
CA ARG A 64 7.56 14.81 -5.74
C ARG A 64 7.59 14.10 -7.09
N ILE A 65 6.94 12.94 -7.18
CA ILE A 65 6.94 12.10 -8.38
C ILE A 65 5.87 12.57 -9.36
N ASP A 66 4.73 13.08 -8.86
CA ASP A 66 3.59 13.57 -9.64
C ASP A 66 3.23 12.63 -10.81
N PRO A 67 2.77 11.40 -10.50
CA PRO A 67 2.44 10.44 -11.54
C PRO A 67 1.25 10.92 -12.38
N THR A 68 1.27 10.60 -13.68
CA THR A 68 0.09 10.75 -14.54
C THR A 68 -0.98 9.74 -14.16
N ASP A 69 -2.19 9.91 -14.69
CA ASP A 69 -3.30 9.02 -14.38
C ASP A 69 -3.02 7.60 -14.95
N GLU A 70 -2.36 7.50 -16.11
CA GLU A 70 -1.89 6.24 -16.70
C GLU A 70 -0.80 5.58 -15.86
N GLU A 71 0.19 6.36 -15.39
CA GLU A 71 1.27 5.84 -14.54
C GLU A 71 0.73 5.34 -13.20
N LEU A 72 -0.30 6.00 -12.65
CA LEU A 72 -0.98 5.54 -11.45
C LEU A 72 -1.70 4.21 -11.67
N LEU A 73 -2.38 4.04 -12.82
CA LEU A 73 -3.01 2.76 -13.17
C LEU A 73 -1.98 1.64 -13.29
N VAL A 74 -0.80 1.94 -13.84
CA VAL A 74 0.32 0.99 -13.88
C VAL A 74 0.80 0.64 -12.47
N LEU A 75 0.98 1.62 -11.59
CA LEU A 75 1.34 1.37 -10.19
C LEU A 75 0.33 0.47 -9.49
N LEU A 76 -0.96 0.74 -9.68
CA LEU A 76 -2.05 -0.09 -9.20
C LEU A 76 -2.00 -1.51 -9.78
N ALA A 77 -1.76 -1.68 -11.08
CA ALA A 77 -1.64 -3.01 -11.65
C ALA A 77 -0.42 -3.77 -11.10
N LEU A 78 0.71 -3.08 -10.90
CA LEU A 78 1.94 -3.65 -10.35
C LEU A 78 1.81 -4.05 -8.88
N SER A 79 1.18 -3.23 -8.03
CA SER A 79 0.94 -3.62 -6.64
C SER A 79 0.01 -4.84 -6.52
N PHE A 80 -0.87 -5.07 -7.49
CA PHE A 80 -1.81 -6.19 -7.46
C PHE A 80 -1.10 -7.51 -7.75
N TRP A 81 -0.18 -7.47 -8.72
CA TRP A 81 0.65 -8.61 -9.10
C TRP A 81 1.95 -8.70 -8.28
N ASN A 82 2.07 -7.95 -7.18
CA ASN A 82 3.19 -8.11 -6.25
C ASN A 82 2.91 -9.26 -5.27
N THR A 83 2.95 -10.49 -5.80
CA THR A 83 2.68 -11.72 -5.02
C THR A 83 3.88 -12.20 -4.20
N GLU A 84 5.04 -11.54 -4.29
CA GLU A 84 6.28 -11.96 -3.62
C GLU A 84 6.26 -11.69 -2.09
N THR A 85 5.31 -10.88 -1.59
CA THR A 85 5.21 -10.48 -0.18
C THR A 85 4.62 -11.56 0.73
N HIS A 86 3.87 -12.54 0.20
CA HIS A 86 3.29 -13.62 1.02
C HIS A 86 4.23 -14.82 1.23
N LEU A 87 5.36 -14.88 0.52
CA LEU A 87 6.34 -15.97 0.57
C LEU A 87 7.41 -15.81 1.66
N ALA A 88 7.54 -14.62 2.26
CA ALA A 88 8.56 -14.36 3.27
C ALA A 88 8.17 -14.80 4.70
N HIS A 89 6.88 -15.10 4.95
CA HIS A 89 6.37 -15.63 6.21
C HIS A 89 5.83 -17.05 6.04
N GLY A 90 6.70 -17.99 5.68
CA GLY A 90 6.30 -19.39 5.48
C GLY A 90 7.49 -20.33 5.38
N LEU A 91 8.10 -20.62 6.52
CA LEU A 91 8.91 -21.82 6.71
C LEU A 91 8.12 -23.05 6.22
N ASN A 92 8.48 -23.60 5.05
CA ASN A 92 8.57 -25.03 4.72
C ASN A 92 8.55 -25.22 3.20
N ARG A 93 9.75 -25.34 2.60
CA ARG A 93 9.93 -26.02 1.31
C ARG A 93 9.52 -27.48 1.48
N SER A 94 8.32 -27.84 1.03
CA SER A 94 7.95 -29.22 0.73
C SER A 94 7.81 -29.36 -0.77
N ASP A 95 8.45 -30.38 -1.35
CA ASP A 95 8.66 -30.67 -2.78
C ASP A 95 7.37 -30.99 -3.58
N THR A 96 6.34 -30.16 -3.46
CA THR A 96 5.13 -30.21 -4.30
C THR A 96 4.97 -28.85 -4.96
N PRO A 97 4.71 -28.76 -6.27
CA PRO A 97 4.35 -27.49 -6.90
C PRO A 97 2.96 -27.11 -6.38
N SER A 98 2.97 -26.47 -5.21
CA SER A 98 1.82 -25.87 -4.56
C SER A 98 1.24 -24.82 -5.51
N GLY A 99 -0.07 -24.54 -5.43
CA GLY A 99 -0.74 -23.54 -6.28
C GLY A 99 -0.07 -22.17 -6.34
N ASP A 100 0.84 -21.92 -5.39
CA ASP A 100 1.77 -20.78 -5.31
C ASP A 100 2.67 -20.62 -6.55
N ASP A 101 3.21 -21.72 -7.11
CA ASP A 101 4.09 -21.65 -8.29
C ASP A 101 3.33 -21.18 -9.54
N ARG A 102 2.06 -21.57 -9.67
CA ARG A 102 1.19 -21.15 -10.77
C ARG A 102 0.78 -19.70 -10.65
N LEU A 103 0.46 -19.23 -9.44
CA LEU A 103 0.14 -17.83 -9.19
C LEU A 103 1.36 -16.93 -9.40
N SER A 104 2.53 -17.37 -8.95
CA SER A 104 3.81 -16.68 -9.18
C SER A 104 4.12 -16.55 -10.68
N LEU A 105 3.91 -17.61 -11.46
CA LEU A 105 4.09 -17.57 -12.91
C LEU A 105 3.13 -16.58 -13.59
N ILE A 106 1.85 -16.60 -13.21
CA ILE A 106 0.83 -15.67 -13.73
C ILE A 106 1.19 -14.23 -13.37
N ALA A 107 1.57 -13.98 -12.12
CA ALA A 107 1.98 -12.66 -11.63
C ALA A 107 3.22 -12.15 -12.39
N SER A 108 4.23 -12.99 -12.60
CA SER A 108 5.43 -12.65 -13.39
C SER A 108 5.09 -12.33 -14.85
N SER A 109 4.22 -13.13 -15.47
CA SER A 109 3.74 -12.89 -16.84
C SER A 109 3.01 -11.54 -16.94
N ASN A 110 2.12 -11.24 -16.00
CA ASN A 110 1.37 -9.98 -15.99
C ASN A 110 2.26 -8.77 -15.73
N ARG A 111 3.20 -8.85 -14.78
CA ARG A 111 4.21 -7.79 -14.55
C ARG A 111 5.02 -7.51 -15.82
N THR A 112 5.44 -8.57 -16.51
CA THR A 112 6.18 -8.42 -17.78
C THR A 112 5.35 -7.71 -18.85
N ALA A 113 4.07 -8.09 -19.01
CA ALA A 113 3.16 -7.44 -19.95
C ALA A 113 2.95 -5.97 -19.61
N ILE A 114 2.69 -5.64 -18.35
CA ILE A 114 2.53 -4.25 -17.87
C ILE A 114 3.79 -3.42 -18.17
N MET A 115 4.98 -3.99 -17.94
CA MET A 115 6.26 -3.31 -18.21
C MET A 115 6.50 -3.08 -19.71
N GLN A 116 6.05 -3.99 -20.57
CA GLN A 116 6.10 -3.81 -22.02
C GLN A 116 5.12 -2.71 -22.50
N GLU A 117 3.91 -2.69 -21.93
CA GLU A 117 2.90 -1.69 -22.26
C GLU A 117 3.32 -0.28 -21.84
N ILE A 118 3.84 -0.09 -20.62
CA ILE A 118 4.31 1.22 -20.17
C ILE A 118 5.51 1.70 -21.01
N HIS A 119 6.41 0.78 -21.42
CA HIS A 119 7.50 1.10 -22.33
C HIS A 119 6.99 1.57 -23.70
N ALA A 120 6.03 0.84 -24.29
CA ALA A 120 5.41 1.22 -25.56
C ALA A 120 4.68 2.58 -25.44
N TYR A 121 4.00 2.82 -24.33
CA TYR A 121 3.35 4.09 -24.01
C TYR A 121 4.36 5.25 -24.01
N TYR A 122 5.45 5.13 -23.26
CA TYR A 122 6.49 6.17 -23.22
C TYR A 122 7.15 6.41 -24.57
N SER A 123 7.44 5.33 -25.30
CA SER A 123 7.98 5.42 -26.66
C SER A 123 7.03 6.19 -27.59
N SER A 124 5.72 5.91 -27.52
CA SER A 124 4.70 6.63 -28.32
C SER A 124 4.59 8.11 -27.97
N LYS A 125 4.93 8.49 -26.73
CA LYS A 125 4.95 9.88 -26.24
C LYS A 125 6.28 10.59 -26.47
N GLY A 126 7.28 9.91 -27.05
CA GLY A 126 8.61 10.46 -27.27
C GLY A 126 9.44 10.65 -26.00
N VAL A 127 9.12 9.94 -24.91
CA VAL A 127 9.86 10.00 -23.65
C VAL A 127 11.11 9.14 -23.77
N THR A 128 12.28 9.78 -23.84
CA THR A 128 13.57 9.08 -24.06
C THR A 128 14.23 8.60 -22.77
N ASP A 129 13.95 9.25 -21.64
CA ASP A 129 14.44 8.86 -20.31
C ASP A 129 13.37 8.12 -19.49
N TYR A 130 12.74 7.13 -20.13
CA TYR A 130 11.66 6.37 -19.48
C TYR A 130 12.20 5.48 -18.34
N ALA A 131 13.47 5.05 -18.40
CA ALA A 131 14.07 4.20 -17.38
C ALA A 131 14.12 4.90 -16.02
N THR A 132 14.55 6.17 -15.99
CA THR A 132 14.56 6.99 -14.77
C THR A 132 13.14 7.19 -14.25
N ARG A 133 12.18 7.50 -15.14
CA ARG A 133 10.78 7.68 -14.76
C ARG A 133 10.16 6.42 -14.17
N ILE A 134 10.43 5.26 -14.76
CA ILE A 134 10.01 3.96 -14.22
C ILE A 134 10.64 3.72 -12.84
N GLY A 135 11.92 4.06 -12.66
CA GLY A 135 12.60 3.99 -11.37
C GLY A 135 11.90 4.81 -10.29
N ASP A 136 11.53 6.05 -10.60
CA ASP A 136 10.75 6.90 -9.69
C ASP A 136 9.40 6.26 -9.32
N LEU A 137 8.67 5.71 -10.31
CA LEU A 137 7.42 5.00 -10.07
C LEU A 137 7.62 3.79 -9.14
N PHE A 138 8.68 2.99 -9.32
CA PHE A 138 8.99 1.90 -8.38
C PHE A 138 9.32 2.39 -6.97
N CYS A 139 10.01 3.54 -6.82
CA CYS A 139 10.21 4.14 -5.50
C CYS A 139 8.88 4.54 -4.83
N LEU A 140 7.91 5.03 -5.61
CA LEU A 140 6.56 5.31 -5.12
C LEU A 140 5.82 4.03 -4.69
N LEU A 141 5.93 2.98 -5.51
CA LEU A 141 5.33 1.67 -5.22
C LEU A 141 5.84 1.10 -3.89
N VAL A 142 7.17 1.02 -3.71
CA VAL A 142 7.80 0.54 -2.47
C VAL A 142 7.41 1.39 -1.27
N THR A 143 7.33 2.72 -1.44
CA THR A 143 6.87 3.61 -0.38
C THR A 143 5.43 3.31 0.04
N THR A 144 4.56 3.04 -0.94
CA THR A 144 3.14 2.72 -0.71
C THR A 144 3.00 1.35 -0.02
N GLU A 145 3.78 0.36 -0.44
CA GLU A 145 3.80 -0.97 0.20
C GLU A 145 4.27 -0.92 1.64
N LYS A 146 5.32 -0.12 1.92
CA LYS A 146 5.78 0.09 3.29
C LYS A 146 4.69 0.66 4.20
N VAL A 147 3.85 1.55 3.68
CA VAL A 147 2.70 2.11 4.42
C VAL A 147 1.69 1.02 4.74
N SER A 148 1.37 0.16 3.76
CA SER A 148 0.48 -0.99 3.98
C SER A 148 1.02 -1.95 5.04
N SER A 149 2.32 -2.25 5.04
CA SER A 149 2.94 -3.09 6.08
C SER A 149 2.85 -2.47 7.48
N LEU A 150 3.07 -1.16 7.61
CA LEU A 150 2.98 -0.47 8.90
C LEU A 150 1.55 -0.46 9.46
N ILE A 151 0.53 -0.43 8.60
CA ILE A 151 -0.87 -0.56 9.03
C ILE A 151 -1.14 -1.96 9.58
N VAL A 152 -0.55 -3.00 8.98
CA VAL A 152 -0.63 -4.37 9.52
C VAL A 152 0.04 -4.43 10.89
N GLU A 153 1.21 -3.81 11.05
CA GLU A 153 1.90 -3.72 12.35
C GLU A 153 1.06 -3.00 13.41
N ASP A 154 0.40 -1.89 13.06
CA ASP A 154 -0.50 -1.16 13.96
C ASP A 154 -1.69 -2.03 14.40
N ILE A 155 -2.24 -2.86 13.51
CA ILE A 155 -3.32 -3.81 13.84
C ILE A 155 -2.82 -4.89 14.81
N GLU A 156 -1.62 -5.42 14.62
CA GLU A 156 -1.04 -6.41 15.55
C GLU A 156 -0.70 -5.78 16.91
N LEU A 157 -0.26 -4.52 16.94
CA LEU A 157 -0.05 -3.77 18.17
C LEU A 157 -1.35 -3.61 18.97
N LEU A 158 -2.48 -3.32 18.31
CA LEU A 158 -3.80 -3.29 18.97
C LEU A 158 -4.18 -4.63 19.60
N ARG A 159 -3.83 -5.74 18.96
CA ARG A 159 -4.04 -7.09 19.53
C ARG A 159 -3.18 -7.32 20.77
N LEU A 160 -1.92 -6.86 20.76
CA LEU A 160 -1.02 -6.97 21.91
C LEU A 160 -1.45 -6.09 23.09
N MET A 161 -2.02 -4.91 22.82
CA MET A 161 -2.53 -4.00 23.85
C MET A 161 -3.87 -4.44 24.46
N ASP A 162 -4.38 -5.60 24.05
CA ASP A 162 -5.66 -6.19 24.47
C ASP A 162 -6.88 -5.28 24.18
N VAL A 163 -6.75 -4.42 23.17
CA VAL A 163 -7.86 -3.60 22.66
C VAL A 163 -8.81 -4.47 21.83
N ASN A 164 -8.27 -5.48 21.15
CA ASN A 164 -8.98 -6.37 20.22
C ASN A 164 -9.09 -7.80 20.77
N HIS A 165 -9.95 -8.05 21.76
CA HIS A 165 -10.32 -9.42 22.12
C HIS A 165 -11.39 -9.96 21.17
N GLN A 166 -11.00 -10.28 19.92
CA GLN A 166 -11.86 -11.12 19.08
C GLN A 166 -11.80 -12.55 19.62
N PRO A 167 -12.95 -13.21 19.91
CA PRO A 167 -12.94 -14.62 20.27
C PRO A 167 -12.32 -15.41 19.11
N ARG A 168 -11.28 -16.18 19.42
CA ARG A 168 -10.72 -17.17 18.48
C ARG A 168 -11.82 -18.21 18.25
N PHE A 169 -12.41 -18.23 17.05
CA PHE A 169 -13.26 -19.32 16.58
C PHE A 169 -12.42 -20.56 16.31
#